data_AF-A0A8H6ETC8-F1
#
_entry.id   AF-A0A8H6ETC8-F1
#
_cell.length_a   1.000
_cell.length_b   1.000
_cell.length_c   1.000
_cell.angle_alpha   90.00
_cell.angle_beta   90.00
_cell.angle_gamma   90.00
#
_symmetry.space_group_name_H-M   'P 1'
#
loop_
_entity.id
_entity.type
_entity.pdbx_description
1 polymer ?
#
loop_
_entity_poly.entity_id
_entity_poly.type
_entity_poly.pdbx_seq_one_letter_code
_entity_poly.pdbx_strand_id
1 'polypeptide(L)'
;MASPILFSKPPPGFNALSIFRGIQLAIFGGLRTILNPEITADLWRTFWKVVALSLVSSALYLVGNLPFLTLTIILKVSALIRLINSSTSDHIVEFLKFCQFDLLNTTPYIIMGLKYLDNDIDSLFWSSLHYHDLINHQAQGRNSSNQRIYALRFDCTNYKFASSGVLVSKSPAFLGSFIQKIVHLLKSQIPWISNADFSVNQDKLSPLDHKSEALLANFMASHFIITSRIVFTYICWNIPFIGRFAFPVLAFHLLYDTAGSIASICASFLCLILPVESFALPFVTTFSASRQLMNILLEPYFERLSFTRHQLDRWYLSRVGCLLGFGLFYYYLIRTPRYLIGVYTFALAEGATAFLITNITRPPPLLTSTKIAIEKFDNGESVEHIKETLAPSSSSTRLADLKVLTDWTDEQCDWISGSYKELEFMLHNIDFFLSKLHKDV
;
A
#
# COMPACT_ATOMS: atom_id res chain seq x y z
N MET A 1 24.39 -6.32 -33.50
CA MET A 1 24.33 -7.40 -32.50
C MET A 1 24.28 -6.74 -31.13
N ALA A 2 23.13 -6.78 -30.45
CA ALA A 2 23.05 -6.32 -29.07
C ALA A 2 23.94 -7.25 -28.23
N SER A 3 24.95 -6.69 -27.57
CA SER A 3 25.76 -7.47 -26.62
C SER A 3 24.81 -8.06 -25.56
N PRO A 4 25.02 -9.30 -25.12
CA PRO A 4 24.32 -9.80 -23.95
C PRO A 4 24.79 -8.95 -22.76
N ILE A 5 24.00 -7.95 -22.38
CA ILE A 5 24.27 -7.12 -21.21
C ILE A 5 23.97 -8.01 -19.99
N LEU A 6 24.95 -8.84 -19.61
CA LEU A 6 24.93 -9.60 -18.35
C LEU A 6 24.99 -8.66 -17.13
N PHE A 7 25.44 -7.42 -17.34
CA PHE A 7 25.55 -6.38 -16.31
C PHE A 7 24.58 -5.22 -16.60
N SER A 8 23.32 -5.38 -16.19
CA SER A 8 22.39 -4.26 -16.18
C SER A 8 22.79 -3.27 -15.09
N LYS A 9 22.88 -1.98 -15.44
CA LYS A 9 23.07 -0.93 -14.43
C LYS A 9 21.83 -0.91 -13.52
N PRO A 10 21.99 -0.73 -12.20
CA PRO A 10 20.85 -0.56 -11.31
C PRO A 10 19.99 0.61 -11.79
N PRO A 11 18.66 0.57 -11.56
CA PRO A 11 17.80 1.72 -11.84
C PRO A 11 18.33 2.97 -11.14
N PRO A 12 18.16 4.17 -11.72
CA PRO A 12 18.70 5.42 -11.16
C PRO A 12 18.18 5.71 -9.74
N GLY A 13 17.00 5.17 -9.38
CA GLY A 13 16.41 5.31 -8.05
C GLY A 13 16.85 4.28 -7.01
N PHE A 14 17.75 3.35 -7.35
CA PHE A 14 18.19 2.29 -6.44
C PHE A 14 19.58 2.60 -5.85
N ASN A 15 19.61 3.04 -4.59
CA ASN A 15 20.82 3.22 -3.78
C ASN A 15 20.52 2.88 -2.30
N ALA A 16 21.48 2.35 -1.54
CA ALA A 16 21.30 2.12 -0.11
C ALA A 16 20.84 3.40 0.63
N LEU A 17 21.41 4.56 0.29
CA LEU A 17 21.00 5.86 0.85
C LEU A 17 19.52 6.16 0.59
N SER A 18 19.02 5.80 -0.59
CA SER A 18 17.61 6.02 -0.94
C SER A 18 16.65 5.16 -0.12
N ILE A 19 17.06 3.94 0.25
CA ILE A 19 16.28 3.06 1.13
C ILE A 19 16.20 3.66 2.52
N PHE A 20 17.33 4.11 3.08
CA PHE A 20 17.33 4.80 4.38
C PHE A 20 16.46 6.06 4.36
N ARG A 21 16.51 6.83 3.27
CA ARG A 21 15.64 8.00 3.10
C ARG A 21 14.15 7.62 3.05
N GLY A 22 13.80 6.49 2.43
CA GLY A 22 12.44 5.95 2.45
C GLY A 22 11.94 5.64 3.86
N ILE A 23 12.78 4.98 4.66
CA ILE A 23 12.48 4.70 6.09
C ILE A 23 12.32 5.99 6.88
N GLN A 24 13.21 6.95 6.66
CA GLN A 24 13.16 8.26 7.29
C GLN A 24 11.84 8.99 6.97
N LEU A 25 11.46 9.05 5.68
CA LEU A 25 10.20 9.66 5.26
C LEU A 25 8.98 8.93 5.83
N ALA A 26 9.05 7.60 6.01
CA ALA A 26 8.00 6.84 6.67
C ALA A 26 7.81 7.26 8.12
N ILE A 27 8.90 7.41 8.88
CA ILE A 27 8.86 7.87 10.27
C ILE A 27 8.27 9.29 10.36
N PHE A 28 8.78 10.23 9.56
CA PHE A 28 8.30 11.62 9.59
C PHE A 28 6.87 11.76 9.09
N GLY A 29 6.51 11.04 8.02
CA GLY A 29 5.15 11.00 7.50
C GLY A 29 4.16 10.45 8.52
N GLY A 30 4.54 9.38 9.22
CA GLY A 30 3.75 8.80 10.31
C GLY A 30 3.55 9.80 11.46
N LEU A 31 4.63 10.37 11.99
CA LEU A 31 4.54 11.38 13.06
C LEU A 31 3.66 12.56 12.65
N ARG A 32 3.81 13.07 11.43
CA ARG A 32 3.02 14.19 10.94
C ARG A 32 1.55 13.86 10.73
N THR A 33 1.25 12.62 10.32
CA THR A 33 -0.13 12.14 10.19
C THR A 33 -0.80 12.06 11.56
N ILE A 34 -0.08 11.60 12.58
CA ILE A 34 -0.58 11.57 13.98
C ILE A 34 -0.85 12.99 14.50
N LEU A 35 -0.02 13.96 14.12
CA LEU A 35 -0.12 15.35 14.55
C LEU A 35 -1.09 16.20 13.70
N ASN A 36 -1.77 15.62 12.70
CA ASN A 36 -2.64 16.38 11.81
C ASN A 36 -3.96 16.75 12.53
N PRO A 37 -4.24 18.04 12.80
CA PRO A 37 -5.45 18.50 13.46
C PRO A 37 -6.74 18.15 12.71
N GLU A 38 -6.72 18.01 11.38
CA GLU A 38 -7.89 17.59 10.61
C GLU A 38 -8.27 16.14 10.88
N ILE A 39 -7.27 15.27 11.00
CA ILE A 39 -7.47 13.85 11.36
C ILE A 39 -7.80 13.76 12.84
N THR A 40 -7.23 14.63 13.68
CA THR A 40 -7.40 14.55 15.12
C THR A 40 -8.62 15.28 15.68
N ALA A 41 -9.21 16.25 14.97
CA ALA A 41 -10.45 16.89 15.40
C ALA A 41 -11.61 15.88 15.50
N ASP A 42 -11.62 14.89 14.60
CA ASP A 42 -12.52 13.74 14.62
C ASP A 42 -11.91 12.50 15.31
N LEU A 43 -10.88 12.69 16.17
CA LEU A 43 -10.14 11.63 16.88
C LEU A 43 -11.06 10.53 17.41
N TRP A 44 -12.16 10.94 18.05
CA TRP A 44 -13.10 10.01 18.66
C TRP A 44 -13.81 9.14 17.62
N ARG A 45 -14.26 9.72 16.51
CA ARG A 45 -14.94 8.99 15.43
C ARG A 45 -13.94 8.10 14.69
N THR A 46 -12.76 8.61 14.35
CA THR A 46 -11.69 7.89 13.66
C THR A 46 -11.15 6.74 14.51
N PHE A 47 -10.98 6.94 15.82
CA PHE A 47 -10.52 5.91 16.75
C PHE A 47 -11.52 4.75 16.82
N TRP A 48 -12.80 5.01 17.06
CA TRP A 48 -13.81 3.95 17.11
C TRP A 48 -14.00 3.24 15.76
N LYS A 49 -13.85 3.96 14.64
CA LYS A 49 -13.81 3.34 13.31
C LYS A 49 -12.61 2.41 13.14
N VAL A 50 -11.41 2.84 13.51
CA VAL A 50 -10.21 1.99 13.45
C VAL A 50 -10.33 0.79 14.38
N VAL A 51 -10.92 0.95 15.58
CA VAL A 51 -11.21 -0.15 16.51
C VAL A 51 -12.22 -1.13 15.88
N ALA A 52 -13.30 -0.62 15.29
CA ALA A 52 -14.30 -1.46 14.61
C ALA A 52 -13.69 -2.21 13.41
N LEU A 53 -12.91 -1.54 12.57
CA LEU A 53 -12.16 -2.14 11.47
C LEU A 53 -11.17 -3.19 11.98
N SER A 54 -10.49 -2.92 13.10
CA SER A 54 -9.60 -3.88 13.76
C SER A 54 -10.35 -5.12 14.24
N LEU A 55 -11.58 -4.97 14.74
CA LEU A 55 -12.44 -6.09 15.13
C LEU A 55 -12.95 -6.88 13.92
N VAL A 56 -13.38 -6.21 12.85
CA VAL A 56 -13.76 -6.86 11.57
C VAL A 56 -12.60 -7.63 10.99
N SER A 57 -11.44 -7.00 10.93
CA SER A 57 -10.18 -7.61 10.52
C SER A 57 -9.88 -8.82 11.41
N SER A 58 -10.01 -8.70 12.74
CA SER A 58 -9.76 -9.81 13.67
C SER A 58 -10.71 -10.98 13.43
N ALA A 59 -11.97 -10.69 13.10
CA ALA A 59 -12.97 -11.69 12.73
C ALA A 59 -12.62 -12.36 11.38
N LEU A 60 -12.22 -11.59 10.36
CA LEU A 60 -11.76 -12.13 9.08
C LEU A 60 -10.52 -13.00 9.25
N TYR A 61 -9.59 -12.60 10.12
CA TYR A 61 -8.44 -13.42 10.49
C TYR A 61 -8.86 -14.71 11.18
N LEU A 62 -9.79 -14.67 12.14
CA LEU A 62 -10.29 -15.86 12.81
C LEU A 62 -10.92 -16.84 11.81
N VAL A 63 -11.75 -16.32 10.90
CA VAL A 63 -12.41 -17.12 9.87
C VAL A 63 -11.40 -17.68 8.87
N GLY A 64 -10.53 -16.84 8.33
CA GLY A 64 -9.53 -17.25 7.33
C GLY A 64 -8.57 -18.31 7.89
N ASN A 65 -8.28 -18.26 9.18
CA ASN A 65 -7.43 -19.23 9.86
C ASN A 65 -8.21 -20.37 10.55
N LEU A 66 -9.54 -20.41 10.41
CA LEU A 66 -10.38 -21.47 10.94
C LEU A 66 -9.90 -22.87 10.52
N PRO A 67 -9.53 -23.16 9.25
CA PRO A 67 -9.03 -24.48 8.89
C PRO A 67 -7.71 -24.85 9.58
N PHE A 68 -6.79 -23.90 9.76
CA PHE A 68 -5.54 -24.14 10.48
C PHE A 68 -5.79 -24.38 11.99
N LEU A 69 -6.72 -23.60 12.56
CA LEU A 69 -7.11 -23.72 13.97
C LEU A 69 -7.85 -25.02 14.25
N THR A 70 -8.83 -25.40 13.43
CA THR A 70 -9.57 -26.65 13.60
C THR A 70 -8.65 -27.84 13.46
N LEU A 71 -7.77 -27.85 12.45
CA LEU A 71 -6.83 -28.94 12.25
C LEU A 71 -5.82 -29.03 13.40
N THR A 72 -5.33 -27.89 13.92
CA THR A 72 -4.48 -27.85 15.12
C THR A 72 -5.18 -28.41 16.35
N ILE A 73 -6.45 -28.05 16.58
CA ILE A 73 -7.25 -28.55 17.70
C ILE A 73 -7.45 -30.06 17.56
N ILE A 74 -7.83 -30.53 16.36
CA ILE A 74 -8.02 -31.95 16.07
C ILE A 74 -6.74 -32.74 16.37
N LEU A 75 -5.58 -32.26 15.90
CA LEU A 75 -4.29 -32.91 16.17
C LEU A 75 -3.98 -32.97 17.67
N LYS A 76 -4.14 -31.85 18.39
CA LYS A 76 -3.90 -31.81 19.85
C LYS A 76 -4.85 -32.71 20.63
N VAL A 77 -6.14 -32.76 20.26
CA VAL A 77 -7.13 -33.65 20.88
C VAL A 77 -6.80 -35.12 20.56
N SER A 78 -6.39 -35.42 19.33
CA SER A 78 -5.96 -36.78 18.95
C SER A 78 -4.72 -37.24 19.73
N ALA A 79 -3.77 -36.33 20.00
CA ALA A 79 -2.63 -36.60 20.85
C ALA A 79 -3.03 -36.80 22.32
N LEU A 80 -3.99 -36.00 22.83
CA LEU A 80 -4.52 -36.12 24.19
C LEU A 80 -5.18 -37.48 24.44
N ILE A 81 -5.93 -37.99 23.45
CA ILE A 81 -6.59 -39.31 23.49
C ILE A 81 -5.61 -40.45 23.17
N ARG A 82 -4.31 -40.13 22.95
CA ARG A 82 -3.24 -41.09 22.59
C ARG A 82 -3.48 -41.81 21.26
N LEU A 83 -4.27 -41.23 20.36
CA LEU A 83 -4.47 -41.74 19.00
C LEU A 83 -3.22 -41.51 18.13
N ILE A 84 -2.50 -40.41 18.37
CA ILE A 84 -1.24 -40.04 17.70
C ILE A 84 -0.18 -39.72 18.76
N ASN A 85 1.09 -39.97 18.44
CA ASN A 85 2.20 -39.57 19.31
C ASN A 85 2.24 -38.05 19.52
N SER A 86 2.47 -37.61 20.75
CA SER A 86 2.55 -36.18 21.10
C SER A 86 3.63 -35.46 20.29
N SER A 87 4.80 -36.07 20.12
CA SER A 87 5.90 -35.50 19.33
C SER A 87 5.51 -35.28 17.86
N THR A 88 4.84 -36.25 17.24
CA THR A 88 4.36 -36.13 15.86
C THR A 88 3.31 -35.04 15.71
N SER A 89 2.37 -34.95 16.66
CA SER A 89 1.38 -33.86 16.69
C SER A 89 2.06 -32.49 16.79
N ASP A 90 3.05 -32.35 17.67
CA ASP A 90 3.74 -31.07 17.88
C ASP A 90 4.48 -30.62 16.61
N HIS A 91 5.18 -31.53 15.92
CA HIS A 91 5.83 -31.23 14.65
C HIS A 91 4.85 -30.82 13.55
N ILE A 92 3.71 -31.50 13.43
CA ILE A 92 2.69 -31.14 12.43
C ILE A 92 2.07 -29.77 12.76
N VAL A 93 1.79 -29.50 14.04
CA VAL A 93 1.25 -28.21 14.48
C VAL A 93 2.25 -27.08 14.22
N GLU A 94 3.54 -27.31 14.45
CA GLU A 94 4.59 -26.35 14.13
C GLU A 94 4.68 -26.08 12.62
N PHE A 95 4.64 -27.12 11.79
CA PHE A 95 4.60 -26.98 10.34
C PHE A 95 3.36 -26.20 9.84
N LEU A 96 2.19 -26.42 10.46
CA LEU A 96 0.97 -25.68 10.11
C LEU A 96 1.08 -24.20 10.47
N LYS A 97 1.66 -23.87 11.62
CA LYS A 97 1.92 -22.48 12.02
C LYS A 97 2.91 -21.83 11.07
N PHE A 98 3.98 -22.53 10.70
CA PHE A 98 4.94 -22.08 9.70
C PHE A 98 4.25 -21.80 8.35
N CYS A 99 3.39 -22.71 7.88
CA CYS A 99 2.59 -22.48 6.68
C CYS A 99 1.73 -21.22 6.79
N GLN A 100 1.02 -21.05 7.91
CA GLN A 100 0.13 -19.93 8.15
C GLN A 100 0.87 -18.58 8.20
N PHE A 101 1.93 -18.48 9.00
CA PHE A 101 2.58 -17.20 9.32
C PHE A 101 3.73 -16.84 8.38
N ASP A 102 4.51 -17.83 7.91
CA ASP A 102 5.72 -17.56 7.13
C ASP A 102 5.51 -17.80 5.63
N LEU A 103 4.78 -18.86 5.23
CA LEU A 103 4.52 -19.14 3.81
C LEU A 103 3.35 -18.32 3.26
N LEU A 104 2.18 -18.40 3.90
CA LEU A 104 0.98 -17.67 3.47
C LEU A 104 1.00 -16.21 3.93
N ASN A 105 1.71 -15.90 5.02
CA ASN A 105 1.83 -14.56 5.60
C ASN A 105 0.46 -13.87 5.74
N THR A 106 -0.54 -14.60 6.25
CA THR A 106 -1.96 -14.22 6.17
C THR A 106 -2.28 -12.90 6.87
N THR A 107 -1.59 -12.59 7.98
CA THR A 107 -1.86 -11.40 8.82
C THR A 107 -1.81 -10.07 8.04
N PRO A 108 -0.66 -9.64 7.46
CA PRO A 108 -0.58 -8.37 6.75
C PRO A 108 -1.47 -8.32 5.51
N TYR A 109 -1.69 -9.43 4.82
CA TYR A 109 -2.55 -9.44 3.62
C TYR A 109 -4.04 -9.25 3.95
N ILE A 110 -4.52 -9.78 5.08
CA ILE A 110 -5.89 -9.51 5.52
C ILE A 110 -6.05 -8.01 5.84
N ILE A 111 -5.07 -7.42 6.52
CA ILE A 111 -5.07 -5.99 6.86
C ILE A 111 -5.06 -5.13 5.60
N MET A 112 -4.16 -5.41 4.65
CA MET A 112 -4.10 -4.70 3.36
C MET A 112 -5.40 -4.86 2.56
N GLY A 113 -6.00 -6.05 2.59
CA GLY A 113 -7.27 -6.35 1.92
C GLY A 113 -8.46 -5.55 2.45
N LEU A 114 -8.42 -5.08 3.70
CA LEU A 114 -9.48 -4.22 4.27
C LEU A 114 -9.70 -2.95 3.47
N LYS A 115 -8.65 -2.42 2.82
CA LYS A 115 -8.75 -1.22 1.98
C LYS A 115 -9.86 -1.33 0.95
N TYR A 116 -10.02 -2.50 0.34
CA TYR A 116 -11.04 -2.73 -0.68
C TYR A 116 -12.44 -2.99 -0.10
N LEU A 117 -12.54 -3.18 1.21
CA LEU A 117 -13.80 -3.38 1.92
C LEU A 117 -14.38 -2.08 2.50
N ASP A 118 -13.52 -1.08 2.76
CA ASP A 118 -13.91 0.21 3.31
C ASP A 118 -13.26 1.38 2.54
N ASN A 119 -14.11 2.20 1.90
CA ASN A 119 -13.68 3.38 1.14
C ASN A 119 -13.17 4.52 2.05
N ASP A 120 -13.41 4.47 3.36
CA ASP A 120 -13.00 5.53 4.29
C ASP A 120 -11.48 5.59 4.49
N ILE A 121 -10.74 4.50 4.26
CA ILE A 121 -9.28 4.47 4.45
C ILE A 121 -8.58 5.42 3.46
N ASP A 122 -9.05 5.49 2.21
CA ASP A 122 -8.50 6.40 1.21
C ASP A 122 -8.70 7.87 1.58
N SER A 123 -9.72 8.20 2.39
CA SER A 123 -9.94 9.58 2.85
C SER A 123 -8.81 10.11 3.73
N LEU A 124 -8.12 9.23 4.47
CA LEU A 124 -6.97 9.58 5.32
C LEU A 124 -5.78 10.05 4.49
N PHE A 125 -5.55 9.41 3.34
CA PHE A 125 -4.54 9.85 2.39
C PHE A 125 -4.83 11.29 1.93
N TRP A 126 -6.08 11.59 1.55
CA TRP A 126 -6.44 12.92 1.03
C TRP A 126 -6.41 14.01 2.10
N SER A 127 -6.90 13.74 3.31
CA SER A 127 -6.79 14.72 4.41
C SER A 127 -5.32 14.99 4.77
N SER A 128 -4.47 13.95 4.77
CA SER A 128 -3.03 14.14 4.97
C SER A 128 -2.39 14.97 3.85
N LEU A 129 -2.80 14.76 2.61
CA LEU A 129 -2.31 15.54 1.46
C LEU A 129 -2.70 17.02 1.56
N HIS A 130 -3.98 17.30 1.89
CA HIS A 130 -4.49 18.65 2.07
C HIS A 130 -3.75 19.40 3.19
N TYR A 131 -3.60 18.77 4.35
CA TYR A 131 -2.85 19.32 5.47
C TYR A 131 -1.39 19.62 5.11
N HIS A 132 -0.77 18.74 4.33
CA HIS A 132 0.61 18.93 3.92
C HIS A 132 0.77 20.14 2.99
N ASP A 133 -0.16 20.32 2.05
CA ASP A 133 -0.21 21.50 1.18
C ASP A 133 -0.42 22.78 1.99
N LEU A 134 -1.33 22.77 2.97
CA LEU A 134 -1.56 23.92 3.86
C LEU A 134 -0.29 24.37 4.57
N ILE A 135 0.47 23.43 5.14
CA ILE A 135 1.73 23.76 5.81
C ILE A 135 2.79 24.24 4.82
N ASN A 136 2.92 23.59 3.67
CA ASN A 136 3.89 24.01 2.66
C ASN A 136 3.59 25.43 2.17
N HIS A 137 2.30 25.76 2.00
CA HIS A 137 1.84 27.11 1.70
C HIS A 137 2.20 28.13 2.78
N GLN A 138 1.97 27.78 4.06
CA GLN A 138 2.30 28.66 5.18
C GLN A 138 3.82 28.87 5.31
N ALA A 139 4.62 27.83 5.09
CA ALA A 139 6.07 27.88 5.21
C ALA A 139 6.75 28.70 4.09
N GLN A 140 6.16 28.77 2.90
CA GLN A 140 6.80 29.36 1.72
C GLN A 140 6.57 30.87 1.51
N GLY A 141 5.66 31.51 2.27
CA GLY A 141 5.41 32.96 2.18
C GLY A 141 4.93 33.44 0.80
N ARG A 142 4.55 34.73 0.68
CA ARG A 142 3.89 35.32 -0.51
C ARG A 142 4.69 35.32 -1.83
N ASN A 143 5.96 34.94 -1.82
CA ASN A 143 6.86 35.03 -2.97
C ASN A 143 7.48 33.66 -3.30
N SER A 144 6.85 32.85 -4.12
CA SER A 144 7.54 31.72 -4.76
C SER A 144 6.78 31.16 -5.95
N SER A 145 7.37 31.29 -7.13
CA SER A 145 7.00 30.65 -8.40
C SER A 145 7.11 29.11 -8.40
N ASN A 146 7.47 28.50 -7.26
CA ASN A 146 7.69 27.07 -7.05
C ASN A 146 6.70 26.45 -6.04
N GLN A 147 5.46 26.95 -5.98
CA GLN A 147 4.42 26.37 -5.13
C GLN A 147 4.11 24.93 -5.53
N ARG A 148 4.44 23.98 -4.64
CA ARG A 148 4.13 22.55 -4.79
C ARG A 148 2.76 22.23 -4.18
N ILE A 149 1.71 22.68 -4.85
CA ILE A 149 0.33 22.40 -4.46
C ILE A 149 -0.15 21.17 -5.20
N TYR A 150 -0.55 20.14 -4.46
CA TYR A 150 -1.03 18.87 -5.00
C TYR A 150 -2.55 18.82 -5.01
N ALA A 151 -3.19 19.13 -3.89
CA ALA A 151 -4.64 19.08 -3.68
C ALA A 151 -5.38 19.94 -4.71
N LEU A 152 -4.91 21.15 -5.04
CA LEU A 152 -5.57 21.99 -6.07
C LEU A 152 -5.47 21.42 -7.49
N ARG A 153 -4.51 20.53 -7.76
CA ARG A 153 -4.30 19.95 -9.10
C ARG A 153 -5.05 18.65 -9.32
N PHE A 154 -5.44 17.99 -8.23
CA PHE A 154 -6.42 16.92 -8.26
C PHE A 154 -7.79 17.55 -8.08
N ASP A 155 -8.74 17.35 -9.00
CA ASP A 155 -10.09 17.88 -8.83
C ASP A 155 -10.67 17.35 -7.50
N CYS A 156 -10.72 18.22 -6.48
CA CYS A 156 -11.20 17.89 -5.14
C CYS A 156 -12.71 18.14 -5.00
N THR A 157 -13.35 18.70 -6.03
CA THR A 157 -14.73 19.21 -5.94
C THR A 157 -15.79 18.18 -6.29
N ASN A 158 -15.42 17.04 -6.89
CA ASN A 158 -16.35 15.99 -7.30
C ASN A 158 -15.93 14.61 -6.77
N TYR A 159 -16.20 14.35 -5.49
CA TYR A 159 -16.20 12.97 -4.97
C TYR A 159 -17.40 12.17 -5.50
N LYS A 160 -17.25 11.61 -6.71
CA LYS A 160 -17.98 10.42 -7.20
C LYS A 160 -17.04 9.63 -8.13
N PHE A 161 -16.84 8.37 -7.78
CA PHE A 161 -15.99 7.38 -8.44
C PHE A 161 -15.97 7.52 -9.98
N ALA A 162 -14.85 7.97 -10.53
CA ALA A 162 -14.59 7.90 -11.97
C ALA A 162 -13.84 6.60 -12.28
N SER A 163 -14.46 5.77 -13.11
CA SER A 163 -14.00 4.48 -13.55
C SER A 163 -12.89 4.62 -14.59
N SER A 164 -11.71 4.07 -14.30
CA SER A 164 -10.70 3.80 -15.32
C SER A 164 -10.74 2.31 -15.63
N GLY A 165 -11.15 1.97 -16.85
CA GLY A 165 -11.32 0.61 -17.33
C GLY A 165 -10.02 -0.19 -17.25
N VAL A 166 -10.01 -1.18 -16.36
CA VAL A 166 -9.03 -2.27 -16.32
C VAL A 166 -9.83 -3.57 -16.34
N LEU A 167 -9.40 -4.50 -17.20
CA LEU A 167 -10.09 -5.74 -17.54
C LEU A 167 -10.51 -6.52 -16.29
N VAL A 168 -11.83 -6.65 -16.14
CA VAL A 168 -12.57 -7.24 -15.03
C VAL A 168 -12.49 -8.76 -15.11
N SER A 169 -11.97 -9.42 -14.07
CA SER A 169 -12.33 -10.81 -13.78
C SER A 169 -13.46 -10.83 -12.75
N LYS A 170 -14.52 -11.59 -13.02
CA LYS A 170 -15.67 -11.72 -12.10
C LYS A 170 -15.23 -12.40 -10.79
N SER A 171 -15.38 -11.67 -9.68
CA SER A 171 -15.27 -12.20 -8.31
C SER A 171 -16.46 -13.14 -7.99
N PRO A 172 -16.28 -14.19 -7.17
CA PRO A 172 -17.40 -15.00 -6.70
C PRO A 172 -18.24 -14.21 -5.68
N ALA A 173 -19.55 -14.03 -5.98
CA ALA A 173 -20.55 -13.35 -5.15
C ALA A 173 -20.65 -13.80 -3.67
N PHE A 174 -20.03 -14.95 -3.35
CA PHE A 174 -19.96 -15.51 -2.00
C PHE A 174 -19.27 -14.59 -0.99
N LEU A 175 -18.16 -13.93 -1.36
CA LEU A 175 -17.36 -13.14 -0.42
C LEU A 175 -18.10 -11.90 0.12
N GLY A 176 -18.83 -11.18 -0.74
CA GLY A 176 -19.61 -10.02 -0.33
C GLY A 176 -20.73 -10.38 0.65
N SER A 177 -21.48 -11.45 0.34
CA SER A 177 -22.56 -11.95 1.22
C SER A 177 -22.04 -12.42 2.59
N PHE A 178 -20.83 -12.98 2.62
CA PHE A 178 -20.19 -13.49 3.82
C PHE A 178 -19.71 -12.36 4.74
N ILE A 179 -19.09 -11.31 4.17
CA ILE A 179 -18.65 -10.13 4.92
C ILE A 179 -19.83 -9.39 5.54
N GLN A 180 -20.93 -9.22 4.78
CA GLN A 180 -22.16 -8.62 5.30
C GLN A 180 -22.73 -9.37 6.51
N LYS A 181 -22.67 -10.70 6.48
CA LYS A 181 -23.12 -11.56 7.57
C LYS A 181 -22.25 -11.39 8.83
N ILE A 182 -20.93 -11.26 8.68
CA ILE A 182 -20.01 -10.98 9.79
C ILE A 182 -20.27 -9.61 10.40
N VAL A 183 -20.42 -8.56 9.57
CA VAL A 183 -20.71 -7.21 10.03
C VAL A 183 -22.04 -7.16 10.80
N HIS A 184 -23.07 -7.83 10.30
CA HIS A 184 -24.36 -7.92 10.98
C HIS A 184 -24.24 -8.65 12.33
N LEU A 185 -23.50 -9.77 12.38
CA LEU A 185 -23.21 -10.49 13.63
C LEU A 185 -22.46 -9.62 14.64
N LEU A 186 -21.44 -8.88 14.21
CA LEU A 186 -20.68 -7.96 15.06
C LEU A 186 -21.55 -6.81 15.60
N LYS A 187 -22.42 -6.22 14.76
CA LYS A 187 -23.40 -5.21 15.18
C LYS A 187 -24.38 -5.75 16.22
N SER A 188 -24.80 -7.02 16.08
CA SER A 188 -25.77 -7.63 17.00
C SER A 188 -25.19 -7.98 18.38
N GLN A 189 -23.88 -8.22 18.48
CA GLN A 189 -23.24 -8.65 19.74
C GLN A 189 -22.58 -7.52 20.54
N ILE A 190 -22.32 -6.35 19.95
CA ILE A 190 -21.54 -5.30 20.59
C ILE A 190 -22.34 -3.97 20.60
N PRO A 191 -22.99 -3.61 21.73
CA PRO A 191 -23.91 -2.48 21.82
C PRO A 191 -23.32 -1.11 21.48
N TRP A 192 -22.03 -0.87 21.70
CA TRP A 192 -21.37 0.42 21.40
C TRP A 192 -20.94 0.57 19.93
N ILE A 193 -20.85 -0.53 19.16
CA ILE A 193 -20.64 -0.49 17.70
C ILE A 193 -21.89 0.03 16.99
N SER A 194 -23.07 -0.05 17.62
CA SER A 194 -24.32 0.48 17.05
C SER A 194 -24.33 2.01 16.90
N ASN A 195 -23.54 2.72 17.73
CA ASN A 195 -23.40 4.18 17.72
C ASN A 195 -22.22 4.67 16.87
N ALA A 196 -21.32 3.78 16.47
CA ALA A 196 -20.40 4.11 15.40
C ALA A 196 -21.25 4.15 14.13
N ASP A 197 -21.25 5.28 13.42
CA ASP A 197 -21.73 5.37 12.04
C ASP A 197 -20.87 4.47 11.16
N PHE A 198 -21.07 3.16 11.28
CA PHE A 198 -20.78 2.20 10.23
C PHE A 198 -21.98 2.27 9.29
N SER A 199 -22.21 3.46 8.73
CA SER A 199 -23.00 3.64 7.53
C SER A 199 -22.15 3.12 6.38
N VAL A 200 -22.05 1.79 6.30
CA VAL A 200 -22.26 1.18 4.99
C VAL A 200 -23.63 1.69 4.59
N ASN A 201 -23.64 2.77 3.80
CA ASN A 201 -24.85 3.44 3.34
C ASN A 201 -25.82 2.35 2.87
N GLN A 202 -26.88 2.11 3.63
CA GLN A 202 -27.86 1.07 3.32
C GLN A 202 -28.59 1.38 1.99
N ASP A 203 -28.61 2.65 1.59
CA ASP A 203 -29.13 3.08 0.28
C ASP A 203 -28.12 2.84 -0.88
N LYS A 204 -26.91 2.39 -0.55
CA LYS A 204 -25.84 1.93 -1.46
C LYS A 204 -25.54 0.44 -1.27
N LEU A 205 -26.49 -0.34 -0.73
CA LEU A 205 -26.47 -1.81 -0.81
C LEU A 205 -26.86 -2.31 -2.22
N SER A 206 -26.27 -1.73 -3.26
CA SER A 206 -25.99 -2.49 -4.47
C SER A 206 -25.01 -3.62 -4.12
N PRO A 207 -24.87 -4.70 -4.92
CA PRO A 207 -23.68 -5.55 -4.82
C PRO A 207 -22.45 -4.64 -4.72
N LEU A 208 -21.44 -4.99 -3.91
CA LEU A 208 -20.21 -4.20 -3.75
C LEU A 208 -19.93 -3.50 -5.08
N ASP A 209 -19.75 -2.17 -5.05
CA ASP A 209 -19.53 -1.38 -6.26
C ASP A 209 -18.66 -2.19 -7.22
N HIS A 210 -19.14 -2.47 -8.44
CA HIS A 210 -18.52 -3.45 -9.32
C HIS A 210 -17.02 -3.16 -9.52
N LYS A 211 -16.60 -1.90 -9.32
CA LYS A 211 -15.19 -1.50 -9.23
C LYS A 211 -14.46 -2.08 -8.01
N SER A 212 -14.98 -1.97 -6.79
CA SER A 212 -14.32 -2.48 -5.57
C SER A 212 -14.22 -4.01 -5.55
N GLU A 213 -15.21 -4.73 -6.09
CA GLU A 213 -15.10 -6.20 -6.26
C GLU A 213 -13.97 -6.58 -7.22
N ALA A 214 -13.82 -5.83 -8.31
CA ALA A 214 -12.77 -6.07 -9.29
C ALA A 214 -11.37 -5.74 -8.72
N LEU A 215 -11.25 -4.66 -7.94
CA LEU A 215 -10.00 -4.30 -7.26
C LEU A 215 -9.63 -5.35 -6.19
N LEU A 216 -10.59 -5.80 -5.39
CA LEU A 216 -10.40 -6.90 -4.44
C LEU A 216 -9.96 -8.18 -5.16
N ALA A 217 -10.60 -8.53 -6.28
CA ALA A 217 -10.23 -9.71 -7.07
C ALA A 217 -8.79 -9.62 -7.60
N ASN A 218 -8.39 -8.44 -8.11
CA ASN A 218 -7.04 -8.19 -8.58
C ASN A 218 -6.00 -8.27 -7.45
N PHE A 219 -6.33 -7.73 -6.28
CA PHE A 219 -5.50 -7.86 -5.08
C PHE A 219 -5.34 -9.33 -4.67
N MET A 220 -6.45 -10.08 -4.59
CA MET A 220 -6.43 -11.51 -4.22
C MET A 220 -5.66 -12.35 -5.25
N ALA A 221 -5.82 -12.07 -6.54
CA ALA A 221 -5.07 -12.74 -7.60
C ALA A 221 -3.57 -12.43 -7.51
N SER A 222 -3.22 -11.16 -7.26
CA SER A 222 -1.82 -10.74 -7.05
C SER A 222 -1.21 -11.43 -5.83
N HIS A 223 -1.94 -11.48 -4.72
CA HIS A 223 -1.54 -12.20 -3.51
C HIS A 223 -1.36 -13.70 -3.79
N PHE A 224 -2.31 -14.34 -4.48
CA PHE A 224 -2.23 -15.75 -4.83
C PHE A 224 -1.00 -16.07 -5.69
N ILE A 225 -0.67 -15.24 -6.67
CA ILE A 225 0.51 -15.41 -7.52
C ILE A 225 1.80 -15.30 -6.70
N ILE A 226 1.90 -14.31 -5.80
CA ILE A 226 3.07 -14.12 -4.93
C ILE A 226 3.24 -15.33 -4.00
N THR A 227 2.18 -15.71 -3.29
CA THR A 227 2.20 -16.85 -2.36
C THR A 227 2.48 -18.16 -3.09
N SER A 228 1.88 -18.38 -4.27
CA SER A 228 2.13 -19.55 -5.11
C SER A 228 3.61 -19.67 -5.49
N ARG A 229 4.27 -18.58 -5.89
CA ARG A 229 5.71 -18.59 -6.20
C ARG A 229 6.56 -18.97 -4.99
N ILE A 230 6.21 -18.46 -3.80
CA ILE A 230 6.93 -18.75 -2.56
C ILE A 230 6.74 -20.21 -2.15
N VAL A 231 5.50 -20.71 -2.17
CA VAL A 231 5.17 -22.11 -1.87
C VAL A 231 5.83 -23.06 -2.85
N PHE A 232 5.77 -22.77 -4.15
CA PHE A 232 6.44 -23.55 -5.18
C PHE A 232 7.96 -23.63 -4.94
N THR A 233 8.57 -22.50 -4.57
CA THR A 233 10.00 -22.44 -4.26
C THR A 233 10.33 -23.24 -3.00
N TYR A 234 9.47 -23.20 -1.98
CA TYR A 234 9.62 -24.02 -0.78
C TYR A 234 9.51 -25.52 -1.08
N ILE A 235 8.58 -25.92 -1.96
CA ILE A 235 8.48 -27.32 -2.42
C ILE A 235 9.76 -27.72 -3.18
N CYS A 236 10.26 -26.86 -4.07
CA CYS A 236 11.50 -27.11 -4.79
C CYS A 236 12.72 -27.20 -3.86
N TRP A 237 12.73 -26.43 -2.76
CA TRP A 237 13.81 -26.48 -1.77
C TRP A 237 13.93 -27.85 -1.09
N ASN A 238 12.84 -28.59 -0.94
CA ASN A 238 12.83 -29.94 -0.38
C ASN A 238 13.43 -31.01 -1.31
N ILE A 239 13.76 -30.66 -2.56
CA ILE A 239 14.39 -31.59 -3.51
C ILE A 239 15.89 -31.73 -3.20
N PRO A 240 16.41 -32.96 -3.04
CA PRO A 240 17.83 -33.16 -2.76
C PRO A 240 18.70 -32.62 -3.91
N PHE A 241 19.88 -32.09 -3.56
CA PHE A 241 20.88 -31.46 -4.45
C PHE A 241 20.44 -30.17 -5.14
N ILE A 242 19.34 -30.17 -5.89
CA ILE A 242 18.86 -29.01 -6.67
C ILE A 242 18.19 -27.96 -5.78
N GLY A 243 17.55 -28.38 -4.68
CA GLY A 243 16.71 -27.53 -3.86
C GLY A 243 17.45 -26.37 -3.18
N ARG A 244 18.77 -26.51 -2.96
CA ARG A 244 19.60 -25.43 -2.38
C ARG A 244 19.61 -24.16 -3.25
N PHE A 245 19.36 -24.27 -4.55
CA PHE A 245 19.35 -23.12 -5.46
C PHE A 245 17.97 -22.47 -5.63
N ALA A 246 16.89 -23.07 -5.11
CA ALA A 246 15.53 -22.57 -5.33
C ALA A 246 15.33 -21.13 -4.83
N PHE A 247 15.66 -20.87 -3.57
CA PHE A 247 15.55 -19.53 -2.97
C PHE A 247 16.54 -18.50 -3.57
N PRO A 248 17.82 -18.82 -3.79
CA PRO A 248 18.74 -17.94 -4.52
C PRO A 248 18.21 -17.49 -5.88
N VAL A 249 17.69 -18.41 -6.69
CA VAL A 249 17.11 -18.10 -8.01
C VAL A 249 15.89 -17.19 -7.87
N LEU A 250 15.01 -17.46 -6.89
CA LEU A 250 13.85 -16.59 -6.64
C LEU A 250 14.27 -15.18 -6.20
N ALA A 251 15.23 -15.07 -5.29
CA ALA A 251 15.77 -13.79 -4.82
C ALA A 251 16.41 -12.99 -5.98
N PHE A 252 17.17 -13.68 -6.85
CA PHE A 252 17.74 -13.07 -8.05
C PHE A 252 16.64 -12.51 -8.96
N HIS A 253 15.60 -13.30 -9.27
CA HIS A 253 14.51 -12.86 -10.13
C HIS A 253 13.72 -11.69 -9.52
N LEU A 254 13.53 -11.65 -8.20
CA LEU A 254 12.82 -10.55 -7.53
C LEU A 254 13.62 -9.24 -7.55
N LEU A 255 14.93 -9.32 -7.40
CA LEU A 255 15.80 -8.16 -7.33
C LEU A 255 16.28 -7.67 -8.69
N TYR A 256 16.30 -8.51 -9.73
CA TYR A 256 16.91 -8.17 -11.01
C TYR A 256 16.35 -6.87 -11.60
N ASP A 257 15.02 -6.76 -11.64
CA ASP A 257 14.33 -5.58 -12.19
C ASP A 257 14.41 -4.34 -11.28
N THR A 258 14.64 -4.53 -9.98
CA THR A 258 14.57 -3.45 -8.98
C THR A 258 15.92 -2.89 -8.56
N ALA A 259 16.92 -3.77 -8.44
CA ALA A 259 18.23 -3.49 -7.89
C ALA A 259 19.36 -3.67 -8.91
N GLY A 260 19.05 -4.18 -10.11
CA GLY A 260 20.02 -4.49 -11.14
C GLY A 260 20.78 -5.79 -10.87
N SER A 261 21.69 -6.15 -11.78
CA SER A 261 22.32 -7.47 -11.75
C SER A 261 23.25 -7.67 -10.54
N ILE A 262 24.06 -6.68 -10.18
CA ILE A 262 25.10 -6.81 -9.13
C ILE A 262 24.46 -7.08 -7.77
N ALA A 263 23.48 -6.27 -7.36
CA ALA A 263 22.79 -6.43 -6.09
C ALA A 263 22.03 -7.76 -6.03
N SER A 264 21.46 -8.20 -7.16
CA SER A 264 20.75 -9.47 -7.27
C SER A 264 21.67 -10.68 -7.12
N ILE A 265 22.88 -10.63 -7.70
CA ILE A 265 23.90 -11.67 -7.52
C ILE A 265 24.33 -11.74 -6.05
N CYS A 266 24.62 -10.59 -5.43
CA CYS A 266 25.01 -10.53 -4.02
C CYS A 266 23.93 -11.10 -3.10
N ALA A 267 22.67 -10.70 -3.30
CA ALA A 267 21.55 -11.20 -2.51
C ALA A 267 21.28 -12.70 -2.74
N SER A 268 21.39 -13.17 -3.98
CA SER A 268 21.30 -14.59 -4.32
C SER A 268 22.39 -15.41 -3.64
N PHE A 269 23.62 -14.90 -3.63
CA PHE A 269 24.74 -15.54 -2.94
C PHE A 269 24.54 -15.57 -1.42
N LEU A 270 24.03 -14.48 -0.85
CA LEU A 270 23.69 -14.40 0.57
C LEU A 270 22.60 -15.43 0.96
N CYS A 271 21.58 -15.59 0.11
CA CYS A 271 20.53 -16.60 0.29
C CYS A 271 21.04 -18.05 0.14
N LEU A 272 22.20 -18.28 -0.50
CA LEU A 272 22.81 -19.60 -0.66
C LEU A 272 23.62 -20.03 0.58
N ILE A 273 24.16 -19.04 1.31
CA ILE A 273 24.98 -19.24 2.50
C ILE A 273 24.11 -19.31 3.76
N LEU A 274 23.12 -18.43 3.87
CA LEU A 274 22.31 -18.31 5.07
C LEU A 274 21.18 -19.36 5.15
N PRO A 275 20.73 -19.73 6.37
CA PRO A 275 19.62 -20.66 6.55
C PRO A 275 18.35 -20.20 5.84
N VAL A 276 17.68 -21.12 5.15
CA VAL A 276 16.48 -20.81 4.36
C VAL A 276 15.33 -20.34 5.23
N GLU A 277 15.05 -21.06 6.32
CA GLU A 277 13.92 -20.79 7.21
C GLU A 277 14.11 -19.48 7.99
N SER A 278 15.34 -19.19 8.43
CA SER A 278 15.62 -18.00 9.24
C SER A 278 15.88 -16.73 8.43
N PHE A 279 16.35 -16.86 7.18
CA PHE A 279 16.75 -15.70 6.38
C PHE A 279 16.11 -15.67 4.99
N ALA A 280 16.33 -16.68 4.14
CA ALA A 280 15.96 -16.59 2.73
C ALA A 280 14.44 -16.47 2.51
N LEU A 281 13.65 -17.26 3.22
CA LEU A 281 12.18 -17.21 3.16
C LEU A 281 11.64 -15.89 3.76
N PRO A 282 12.02 -15.47 4.99
CA PRO A 282 11.64 -14.16 5.50
C PRO A 282 12.04 -13.00 4.60
N PHE A 283 13.21 -13.07 3.95
CA PHE A 283 13.69 -12.05 3.02
C PHE A 283 12.78 -11.94 1.80
N VAL A 284 12.54 -13.05 1.09
CA VAL A 284 11.69 -13.11 -0.10
C VAL A 284 10.24 -12.69 0.19
N THR A 285 9.69 -13.16 1.32
CA THR A 285 8.32 -12.85 1.74
C THR A 285 8.18 -11.36 2.08
N THR A 286 9.10 -10.81 2.87
CA THR A 286 9.12 -9.39 3.25
C THR A 286 9.35 -8.49 2.05
N PHE A 287 10.27 -8.86 1.14
CA PHE A 287 10.51 -8.09 -0.08
C PHE A 287 9.28 -8.06 -0.99
N SER A 288 8.62 -9.20 -1.20
CA SER A 288 7.42 -9.27 -2.04
C SER A 288 6.24 -8.52 -1.40
N ALA A 289 6.05 -8.68 -0.09
CA ALA A 289 4.96 -8.06 0.64
C ALA A 289 5.13 -6.54 0.80
N SER A 290 6.36 -6.04 1.04
CA SER A 290 6.63 -4.60 1.10
C SER A 290 6.36 -3.90 -0.25
N ARG A 291 6.71 -4.54 -1.37
CA ARG A 291 6.36 -4.04 -2.71
C ARG A 291 4.85 -4.03 -2.95
N GLN A 292 4.15 -5.08 -2.53
CA GLN A 292 2.68 -5.12 -2.65
C GLN A 292 2.04 -4.01 -1.80
N LEU A 293 2.48 -3.84 -0.56
CA LEU A 293 2.01 -2.77 0.33
C LEU A 293 2.16 -1.41 -0.35
N MET A 294 3.34 -1.10 -0.90
CA MET A 294 3.57 0.18 -1.57
C MET A 294 2.62 0.40 -2.75
N ASN A 295 2.32 -0.63 -3.54
CA ASN A 295 1.39 -0.51 -4.66
C ASN A 295 -0.02 -0.17 -4.18
N ILE A 296 -0.45 -0.74 -3.06
CA ILE A 296 -1.76 -0.49 -2.44
C ILE A 296 -1.83 0.94 -1.88
N LEU A 297 -0.77 1.39 -1.18
CA LEU A 297 -0.69 2.73 -0.62
C LEU A 297 -0.65 3.83 -1.71
N LEU A 298 -0.05 3.54 -2.87
CA LEU A 298 0.01 4.48 -4.00
C LEU A 298 -1.23 4.45 -4.90
N GLU A 299 -2.09 3.45 -4.76
CA GLU A 299 -3.31 3.29 -5.55
C GLU A 299 -4.16 4.58 -5.60
N PRO A 300 -4.53 5.24 -4.48
CA PRO A 300 -5.35 6.45 -4.52
C PRO A 300 -4.72 7.58 -5.33
N TYR A 301 -3.40 7.67 -5.34
CA TYR A 301 -2.68 8.65 -6.14
C TYR A 301 -2.75 8.33 -7.64
N PHE A 302 -2.52 7.07 -8.02
CA PHE A 302 -2.53 6.66 -9.43
C PHE A 302 -3.92 6.53 -10.02
N GLU A 303 -4.98 6.31 -9.22
CA GLU A 303 -6.34 6.32 -9.75
C GLU A 303 -6.70 7.67 -10.39
N ARG A 304 -6.09 8.77 -9.91
CA ARG A 304 -6.33 10.13 -10.43
C ARG A 304 -5.41 10.53 -11.57
N LEU A 305 -4.30 9.80 -11.77
CA LEU A 305 -3.35 10.05 -12.83
C LEU A 305 -3.54 9.00 -13.91
N SER A 306 -3.97 9.40 -15.11
CA SER A 306 -4.19 8.50 -16.25
C SER A 306 -2.89 8.01 -16.90
N PHE A 307 -1.99 7.42 -16.10
CA PHE A 307 -0.73 6.86 -16.59
C PHE A 307 -0.95 5.58 -17.41
N THR A 308 -0.13 5.44 -18.43
CA THR A 308 0.09 4.14 -19.10
C THR A 308 0.97 3.25 -18.23
N ARG A 309 0.87 1.92 -18.42
CA ARG A 309 1.70 0.94 -17.70
C ARG A 309 3.19 1.28 -17.78
N HIS A 310 3.67 1.62 -18.99
CA HIS A 310 5.07 1.99 -19.20
C HIS A 310 5.50 3.29 -18.49
N GLN A 311 4.61 4.27 -18.34
CA GLN A 311 4.90 5.50 -17.59
C GLN A 311 4.94 5.21 -16.09
N LEU A 312 4.01 4.41 -15.59
CA LEU A 312 3.97 4.00 -14.19
C LEU A 312 5.22 3.20 -13.81
N ASP A 313 5.64 2.26 -14.66
CA ASP A 313 6.87 1.48 -14.47
C ASP A 313 8.10 2.40 -14.39
N ARG A 314 8.22 3.38 -15.30
CA ARG A 314 9.31 4.37 -15.26
C ARG A 314 9.27 5.23 -14.00
N TRP A 315 8.08 5.67 -13.59
CA TRP A 315 7.90 6.45 -12.36
C TRP A 315 8.33 5.65 -11.14
N TYR A 316 7.98 4.36 -11.09
CA TYR A 316 8.34 3.47 -9.99
C TYR A 316 9.85 3.21 -9.95
N LEU A 317 10.45 2.89 -11.10
CA LEU A 317 11.89 2.57 -11.22
C LEU A 317 12.79 3.74 -10.80
N SER A 318 12.38 4.99 -11.02
CA SER A 318 13.15 6.16 -10.59
C SER A 318 13.06 6.45 -9.07
N ARG A 319 12.14 5.82 -8.32
CA ARG A 319 12.01 5.94 -6.84
C ARG A 319 12.12 4.61 -6.11
N VAL A 320 12.48 3.54 -6.80
CA VAL A 320 12.37 2.16 -6.30
C VAL A 320 13.02 1.98 -4.92
N GLY A 321 14.19 2.58 -4.67
CA GLY A 321 14.86 2.45 -3.38
C GLY A 321 14.14 3.17 -2.23
N CYS A 322 13.62 4.38 -2.45
CA CYS A 322 12.85 5.11 -1.44
C CYS A 322 11.49 4.44 -1.15
N LEU A 323 10.80 4.01 -2.21
CA LEU A 323 9.54 3.27 -2.09
C LEU A 323 9.74 1.95 -1.35
N LEU A 324 10.83 1.23 -1.64
CA LEU A 324 11.18 0.00 -0.94
C LEU A 324 11.45 0.24 0.56
N GLY A 325 12.23 1.27 0.91
CA GLY A 325 12.50 1.61 2.32
C GLY A 325 11.24 1.99 3.10
N PHE A 326 10.37 2.79 2.48
CA PHE A 326 9.08 3.18 3.07
C PHE A 326 8.18 1.95 3.28
N GLY A 327 8.02 1.11 2.25
CA GLY A 327 7.23 -0.12 2.32
C GLY A 327 7.78 -1.13 3.32
N LEU A 328 9.11 -1.28 3.42
CA LEU A 328 9.75 -2.17 4.41
C LEU A 328 9.46 -1.74 5.85
N PHE A 329 9.54 -0.44 6.13
CA PHE A 329 9.27 0.11 7.46
C PHE A 329 7.83 -0.20 7.90
N TYR A 330 6.84 0.17 7.09
CA TYR A 330 5.44 -0.09 7.43
C TYR A 330 5.06 -1.56 7.39
N TYR A 331 5.62 -2.35 6.47
CA TYR A 331 5.39 -3.79 6.45
C TYR A 331 5.89 -4.44 7.75
N TYR A 332 7.08 -4.07 8.23
CA TYR A 332 7.59 -4.58 9.49
C TYR A 332 6.69 -4.16 10.66
N LEU A 333 6.24 -2.90 10.69
CA LEU A 333 5.29 -2.44 11.71
C LEU A 333 3.91 -3.10 11.63
N ILE A 334 3.44 -3.53 10.46
CA ILE A 334 2.18 -4.28 10.32
C ILE A 334 2.39 -5.75 10.71
N ARG A 335 3.58 -6.32 10.45
CA ARG A 335 3.94 -7.71 10.77
C ARG A 335 4.23 -7.94 12.26
N THR A 336 4.87 -6.98 12.92
CA THR A 336 5.35 -7.12 14.32
C THR A 336 4.25 -7.22 15.39
N PRO A 337 3.10 -6.51 15.29
CA PRO A 337 2.19 -6.41 16.43
C PRO A 337 1.05 -7.45 16.46
N ARG A 338 0.48 -7.57 17.66
CA ARG A 338 -0.78 -8.27 17.99
C ARG A 338 -1.96 -7.60 17.27
N TYR A 339 -2.14 -7.91 15.98
CA TYR A 339 -3.27 -7.67 15.07
C TYR A 339 -4.00 -6.31 15.11
N LEU A 340 -4.51 -5.87 16.27
CA LEU A 340 -5.19 -4.60 16.51
C LEU A 340 -4.35 -3.38 16.13
N ILE A 341 -3.05 -3.41 16.41
CA ILE A 341 -2.15 -2.29 16.06
C ILE A 341 -1.92 -2.27 14.54
N GLY A 342 -1.98 -3.42 13.86
CA GLY A 342 -1.66 -3.51 12.43
C GLY A 342 -2.61 -2.71 11.54
N VAL A 343 -3.91 -2.67 11.86
CA VAL A 343 -4.89 -1.84 11.13
C VAL A 343 -4.66 -0.36 11.35
N TYR A 344 -4.35 0.04 12.59
CA TYR A 344 -3.97 1.42 12.89
C TYR A 344 -2.70 1.83 12.14
N THR A 345 -1.68 0.96 12.12
CA THR A 345 -0.44 1.19 11.36
C THR A 345 -0.70 1.28 9.86
N PHE A 346 -1.63 0.50 9.31
CA PHE A 346 -2.00 0.60 7.90
C PHE A 346 -2.69 1.93 7.58
N ALA A 347 -3.65 2.35 8.41
CA ALA A 347 -4.29 3.66 8.30
C ALA A 347 -3.28 4.83 8.41
N LEU A 348 -2.32 4.69 9.31
CA LEU A 348 -1.20 5.61 9.45
C LEU A 348 -0.32 5.65 8.20
N ALA A 349 -0.04 4.49 7.59
CA ALA A 349 0.76 4.38 6.39
C ALA A 349 0.11 5.07 5.19
N GLU A 350 -1.22 4.98 5.06
CA GLU A 350 -1.98 5.70 4.03
C GLU A 350 -1.82 7.21 4.16
N GLY A 351 -2.02 7.76 5.35
CA GLY A 351 -1.77 9.19 5.60
C GLY A 351 -0.31 9.59 5.36
N ALA A 352 0.65 8.77 5.80
CA ALA A 352 2.07 9.03 5.59
C ALA A 352 2.49 8.97 4.11
N THR A 353 1.75 8.23 3.28
CA THR A 353 2.02 8.12 1.85
C THR A 353 1.78 9.45 1.12
N ALA A 354 0.86 10.28 1.60
CA ALA A 354 0.68 11.63 1.07
C ALA A 354 1.95 12.48 1.28
N PHE A 355 2.55 12.41 2.48
CA PHE A 355 3.82 13.06 2.77
C PHE A 355 4.97 12.49 1.94
N LEU A 356 5.00 11.17 1.72
CA LEU A 356 5.99 10.57 0.85
C LEU A 356 5.93 11.17 -0.57
N ILE A 357 4.73 11.20 -1.17
CA ILE A 357 4.53 11.65 -2.55
C ILE A 357 4.96 13.10 -2.74
N THR A 358 4.64 13.98 -1.79
CA THR A 358 4.97 15.42 -1.89
C THR A 358 6.48 15.68 -1.85
N ASN A 359 7.24 14.77 -1.23
CA ASN A 359 8.69 14.85 -1.08
C ASN A 359 9.45 14.18 -2.25
N ILE A 360 8.92 13.11 -2.83
CA ILE A 360 9.59 12.34 -3.91
C ILE A 360 9.14 12.73 -5.33
N THR A 361 8.04 13.47 -5.42
CA THR A 361 7.41 13.86 -6.69
C THR A 361 7.36 15.37 -6.79
N ARG A 362 7.21 15.90 -8.00
CA ARG A 362 6.76 17.29 -8.22
C ARG A 362 5.23 17.29 -8.32
N PRO A 363 4.52 18.41 -8.15
CA PRO A 363 3.09 18.44 -8.43
C PRO A 363 2.83 18.05 -9.91
N PRO A 364 1.83 17.21 -10.20
CA PRO A 364 1.51 16.82 -11.58
C PRO A 364 1.12 18.06 -12.40
N PRO A 365 1.45 18.14 -13.69
CA PRO A 365 0.98 19.23 -14.54
C PRO A 365 -0.54 19.17 -14.65
N LEU A 366 -1.20 20.32 -14.71
CA LEU A 366 -2.63 20.37 -15.02
C LEU A 366 -2.84 19.70 -16.39
N LEU A 367 -3.64 18.64 -16.42
CA LEU A 367 -3.98 17.95 -17.66
C LEU A 367 -4.68 18.94 -18.60
N THR A 368 -4.43 18.82 -19.90
CA THR A 368 -5.04 19.68 -20.92
C THR A 368 -6.56 19.56 -20.88
N SER A 369 -7.06 18.36 -20.62
CA SER A 369 -8.46 18.08 -20.35
C SER A 369 -9.03 18.88 -19.16
N THR A 370 -8.32 18.97 -18.03
CA THR A 370 -8.75 19.81 -16.90
C THR A 370 -8.59 21.29 -17.17
N LYS A 371 -7.57 21.74 -17.91
CA LYS A 371 -7.45 23.15 -18.34
C LYS A 371 -8.63 23.56 -19.22
N ILE A 372 -8.98 22.72 -20.21
CA ILE A 372 -10.15 22.94 -21.09
C ILE A 372 -11.45 22.91 -20.28
N ALA A 373 -11.57 22.01 -19.29
CA ALA A 373 -12.73 21.95 -18.41
C ALA A 373 -12.90 23.23 -17.56
N ILE A 374 -11.79 23.74 -17.02
CA ILE A 374 -11.76 24.99 -16.23
C ILE A 374 -12.10 26.18 -17.13
N GLU A 375 -11.52 26.26 -18.32
CA GLU A 375 -11.80 27.34 -19.29
C GLU A 375 -13.27 27.34 -19.72
N LYS A 376 -13.88 26.17 -19.94
CA LYS A 376 -15.31 26.03 -20.25
C LYS A 376 -16.22 26.39 -19.07
N PHE A 377 -15.81 26.02 -17.86
CA PHE A 377 -16.51 26.37 -16.64
C PHE A 377 -16.46 27.89 -16.38
N ASP A 378 -15.30 28.53 -16.57
CA ASP A 378 -15.13 29.98 -16.46
C ASP A 378 -15.95 30.76 -17.51
N ASN A 379 -16.20 30.13 -18.66
CA ASN A 379 -17.09 30.66 -19.70
C ASN A 379 -18.60 30.45 -19.38
N GLY A 380 -18.94 29.89 -18.22
CA GLY A 380 -20.31 29.75 -17.73
C GLY A 380 -21.07 28.51 -18.21
N GLU A 381 -20.38 27.51 -18.78
CA GLU A 381 -21.01 26.24 -19.19
C GLU A 381 -21.38 25.37 -17.98
N SER A 382 -22.50 24.64 -18.06
CA SER A 382 -22.93 23.75 -16.98
C SER A 382 -22.02 22.52 -16.85
N VAL A 383 -21.76 22.10 -15.61
CA VAL A 383 -20.85 20.98 -15.28
C VAL A 383 -21.26 19.67 -15.95
N GLU A 384 -22.55 19.48 -16.21
CA GLU A 384 -23.10 18.29 -16.89
C GLU A 384 -22.75 18.30 -18.39
N HIS A 385 -22.83 19.46 -19.04
CA HIS A 385 -22.48 19.63 -20.45
C HIS A 385 -20.96 19.51 -20.68
N ILE A 386 -20.16 20.01 -19.73
CA ILE A 386 -18.70 19.86 -19.72
C ILE A 386 -18.31 18.37 -19.61
N LYS A 387 -18.98 17.60 -18.73
CA LYS A 387 -18.76 16.15 -18.56
C LYS A 387 -19.13 15.34 -19.81
N GLU A 388 -20.23 15.68 -20.50
CA GLU A 388 -20.59 15.06 -21.78
C GLU A 388 -19.60 15.40 -22.90
N THR A 389 -19.08 16.63 -22.93
CA THR A 389 -18.14 17.08 -23.97
C THR A 389 -16.71 16.56 -23.74
N LEU A 390 -16.33 16.27 -22.49
CA LEU A 390 -15.05 15.66 -22.09
C LEU A 390 -15.06 14.13 -22.10
N ALA A 391 -16.21 13.48 -22.30
CA ALA A 391 -16.27 12.05 -22.60
C ALA A 391 -15.43 11.76 -23.86
N PRO A 392 -14.73 10.61 -23.92
CA PRO A 392 -13.45 10.45 -24.62
C PRO A 392 -13.63 10.46 -26.15
N SER A 393 -13.75 11.64 -26.75
CA SER A 393 -14.06 11.80 -28.17
C SER A 393 -12.90 12.34 -29.02
N SER A 394 -11.75 12.70 -28.44
CA SER A 394 -10.56 13.08 -29.21
C SER A 394 -9.30 12.35 -28.75
N SER A 395 -8.86 11.39 -29.57
CA SER A 395 -7.57 10.69 -29.43
C SER A 395 -6.38 11.66 -29.29
N SER A 396 -6.49 12.85 -29.90
CA SER A 396 -5.50 13.93 -29.82
C SER A 396 -5.31 14.48 -28.39
N THR A 397 -6.38 14.68 -27.62
CA THR A 397 -6.29 15.25 -26.27
C THR A 397 -5.67 14.28 -25.28
N ARG A 398 -6.00 12.98 -25.40
CA ARG A 398 -5.37 11.91 -24.61
C ARG A 398 -3.88 11.75 -24.96
N LEU A 399 -3.51 11.87 -26.23
CA LEU A 399 -2.10 11.84 -26.67
C LEU A 399 -1.31 13.03 -26.16
N ALA A 400 -1.90 14.23 -26.14
CA ALA A 400 -1.28 15.43 -25.58
C ALA A 400 -1.06 15.30 -24.06
N ASP A 401 -2.07 14.84 -23.32
CA ASP A 401 -1.96 14.59 -21.88
C ASP A 401 -0.90 13.53 -21.56
N LEU A 402 -0.85 12.44 -22.35
CA LEU A 402 0.19 11.42 -22.19
C LEU A 402 1.60 11.94 -22.46
N LYS A 403 1.77 12.84 -23.43
CA LYS A 403 3.08 13.44 -23.74
C LYS A 403 3.54 14.39 -22.63
N VAL A 404 2.64 15.23 -22.11
CA VAL A 404 2.94 16.11 -20.97
C VAL A 404 3.33 15.28 -19.73
N LEU A 405 2.66 14.15 -19.51
CA LEU A 405 2.99 13.24 -18.42
C LEU A 405 4.33 12.50 -18.64
N THR A 406 4.69 12.12 -19.87
CA THR A 406 6.02 11.53 -20.13
C THR A 406 7.14 12.51 -19.82
N ASP A 407 7.03 13.74 -20.29
CA ASP A 407 8.08 14.75 -20.12
C ASP A 407 8.25 15.09 -18.63
N TRP A 408 7.14 15.17 -17.89
CA TRP A 408 7.16 15.35 -16.44
C TRP A 408 7.77 14.16 -15.69
N THR A 409 7.55 12.91 -16.12
CA THR A 409 8.17 11.76 -15.44
C THR A 409 9.69 11.76 -15.58
N ASP A 410 10.22 12.24 -16.71
CA ASP A 410 11.65 12.23 -17.00
C ASP A 410 12.38 13.37 -16.24
N GLU A 411 11.74 14.53 -16.01
CA GLU A 411 12.29 15.66 -15.24
C GLU A 411 12.49 15.40 -13.73
N GLN A 412 11.91 14.33 -13.19
CA GLN A 412 11.85 14.12 -11.74
C GLN A 412 13.02 13.30 -11.17
N CYS A 413 14.05 12.98 -11.95
CA CYS A 413 15.15 12.11 -11.53
C CYS A 413 16.08 12.69 -10.43
N ASP A 414 15.97 13.97 -10.06
CA ASP A 414 16.88 14.66 -9.12
C ASP A 414 16.40 14.76 -7.66
N TRP A 415 15.46 13.92 -7.23
CA TRP A 415 14.91 13.97 -5.87
C TRP A 415 15.93 13.63 -4.74
N ILE A 416 17.07 13.03 -5.09
CA ILE A 416 18.10 12.58 -4.14
C ILE A 416 18.88 13.75 -3.50
N SER A 417 19.07 14.89 -4.18
CA SER A 417 19.99 15.95 -3.76
C SER A 417 19.38 17.05 -2.86
N GLY A 418 18.04 17.16 -2.78
CA GLY A 418 17.39 18.39 -2.26
C GLY A 418 17.14 18.52 -0.75
N SER A 419 17.31 17.49 0.09
CA SER A 419 16.61 17.44 1.40
C SER A 419 17.50 17.49 2.66
N TYR A 420 18.82 17.68 2.55
CA TYR A 420 19.66 17.85 3.75
C TYR A 420 19.30 19.13 4.55
N LYS A 421 18.81 20.19 3.88
CA LYS A 421 18.36 21.43 4.54
C LYS A 421 17.01 21.32 5.25
N GLU A 422 16.10 20.49 4.76
CA GLU A 422 14.81 20.22 5.44
C GLU A 422 15.02 19.37 6.70
N LEU A 423 16.04 18.53 6.72
CA LEU A 423 16.44 17.70 7.86
C LEU A 423 16.93 18.52 9.05
N GLU A 424 17.81 19.51 8.82
CA GLU A 424 18.22 20.47 9.87
C GLU A 424 17.04 21.32 10.34
N PHE A 425 16.20 21.79 9.41
CA PHE A 425 15.03 22.60 9.75
C PHE A 425 13.99 21.82 10.57
N MET A 426 13.79 20.53 10.27
CA MET A 426 12.86 19.66 10.99
C MET A 426 13.40 19.24 12.35
N LEU A 427 14.69 18.86 12.45
CA LEU A 427 15.33 18.55 13.74
C LEU A 427 15.33 19.76 14.68
N HIS A 428 15.54 20.97 14.15
CA HIS A 428 15.47 22.20 14.95
C HIS A 428 14.05 22.57 15.40
N ASN A 429 13.03 22.18 14.61
CA ASN A 429 11.64 22.46 14.93
C ASN A 429 10.93 21.34 15.73
N ILE A 430 11.50 20.14 15.83
CA ILE A 430 10.94 19.08 16.69
C ILE A 430 10.87 19.56 18.15
N ASP A 431 11.88 20.30 18.63
CA ASP A 431 11.85 20.90 19.97
C ASP A 431 10.74 21.94 20.11
N PHE A 432 10.50 22.76 19.07
CA PHE A 432 9.38 23.71 19.04
C PHE A 432 8.01 23.02 19.02
N PHE A 433 7.88 21.91 18.28
CA PHE A 433 6.65 21.12 18.21
C PHE A 433 6.40 20.36 19.51
N LEU A 434 7.43 19.77 20.13
CA LEU A 434 7.36 19.13 21.44
C LEU A 434 7.03 20.14 22.55
N SER A 435 7.55 21.37 22.47
CA SER A 435 7.20 22.44 23.43
C SER A 435 5.75 22.92 23.28
N LYS A 436 5.15 22.79 22.10
CA LYS A 436 3.75 23.15 21.87
C LYS A 436 2.81 22.05 22.38
N LEU A 437 3.20 20.79 22.22
CA LEU A 437 2.52 19.63 22.79
C LEU A 437 2.46 19.66 24.33
N HIS A 438 3.48 20.21 25.00
CA HIS A 438 3.52 20.33 26.45
C HIS A 438 2.68 21.49 27.01
N LYS A 439 2.15 22.38 26.14
CA LYS A 439 1.28 23.49 26.55
C LYS A 439 -0.21 23.19 26.40
N ASP A 440 -0.54 22.18 25.60
CA ASP A 440 -1.93 21.78 25.30
C ASP A 440 -2.34 20.47 26.04
N VAL A 441 -1.48 19.96 26.94
CA VAL A 441 -1.78 18.95 27.98
C VAL A 441 -1.71 19.66 29.33
#